data_AF-A0A258X6V5-F1
#
_entry.id   AF-A0A258X6V5-F1
#
_cell.length_a   1.000
_cell.length_b   1.000
_cell.length_c   1.000
_cell.angle_alpha   90.00
_cell.angle_beta   90.00
_cell.angle_gamma   90.00
#
_symmetry.space_group_name_H-M   'P 1'
#
loop_
_entity.id
_entity.type
_entity.pdbx_description
1 polymer ?
#
loop_
_entity_poly.entity_id
_entity_poly.type
_entity_poly.pdbx_seq_one_letter_code
_entity_poly.pdbx_strand_id
1 'polypeptide(L)'
;MKYKIITLVGVIGIASLLWISTNIFVKTDPSIGSESWVHEKIKAYPEISWLGGEGVRQTHDMQKGASEGDLKSPSFRLYGKKYPEFDRTILSLMCLNWFVKGDEDAYKAFASAQKEPDKLSFESFSNLHKLYAQLISSGVPLEDFEIALVLGDTGKTETARAYFKEITASDHDEFLKEALQRDAALFPSFKKLTPWGQEILPQISGIVHFGHFLHLEGGVEMLIPLLESHIVEQDPKALEFDFLVHISDVSGAGGHINPTCSIVMTENVYKALMAVDSSLNLLKKEETTAQDVLENYINIRALWIGLKAKTPEERVLTRLGAMIRLYEKEDGQILKSAFKKIDPTQQTLFVQMFDPLSPDLPNITPTYIPAVFVNLYNNKSLGETKEERLSKILELGLPFVARVLKIYQDHLSDGKMNIMDPLNFNDMARVAKEYPEALTSISVFIDPENNVMEKKEAEISPEMDV
;
A
#
# COMPACT_ATOMS: atom_id res chain seq x y z
N MET A 1 59.68 -22.96 43.54
CA MET A 1 60.49 -24.01 44.17
C MET A 1 59.61 -25.25 44.35
N LYS A 2 59.96 -26.35 43.67
CA LYS A 2 59.57 -27.78 43.86
C LYS A 2 58.09 -28.18 44.16
N TYR A 3 57.47 -28.78 43.12
CA TYR A 3 56.70 -30.04 43.04
C TYR A 3 55.88 -30.56 44.24
N LYS A 4 54.63 -30.98 43.98
CA LYS A 4 54.27 -32.42 43.79
C LYS A 4 52.83 -32.65 43.31
N ILE A 5 52.74 -33.46 42.25
CA ILE A 5 51.56 -34.21 41.80
C ILE A 5 51.47 -35.49 42.65
N ILE A 6 50.26 -35.87 43.08
CA ILE A 6 49.89 -37.26 43.38
C ILE A 6 48.54 -37.54 42.72
N THR A 7 48.50 -38.61 41.94
CA THR A 7 47.33 -39.25 41.33
C THR A 7 47.08 -40.56 42.07
N LEU A 8 45.83 -40.93 42.41
CA LEU A 8 45.23 -42.25 42.12
C LEU A 8 43.80 -42.41 42.68
N VAL A 9 42.86 -42.71 41.76
CA VAL A 9 41.86 -43.80 41.75
C VAL A 9 40.86 -43.96 42.92
N GLY A 10 39.61 -43.54 42.66
CA GLY A 10 38.47 -44.45 42.41
C GLY A 10 37.71 -45.05 43.60
N VAL A 11 36.43 -44.66 43.77
CA VAL A 11 35.34 -45.54 44.25
C VAL A 11 34.00 -45.07 43.64
N ILE A 12 33.29 -46.01 43.02
CA ILE A 12 31.91 -45.91 42.53
C ILE A 12 30.96 -45.90 43.74
N GLY A 13 30.07 -44.92 43.81
CA GLY A 13 29.02 -44.85 44.84
C GLY A 13 27.75 -44.23 44.27
N ILE A 14 26.80 -45.09 43.91
CA ILE A 14 25.44 -44.75 43.51
C ILE A 14 24.72 -44.12 44.71
N ALA A 15 24.26 -42.88 44.57
CA ALA A 15 23.25 -42.30 45.46
C ALA A 15 22.36 -41.36 44.65
N SER A 16 21.27 -41.94 44.16
CA SER A 16 20.08 -41.26 43.68
C SER A 16 19.42 -40.45 44.80
N LEU A 17 19.25 -39.14 44.61
CA LEU A 17 18.36 -38.30 45.42
C LEU A 17 17.83 -37.13 44.58
N LEU A 18 16.57 -37.31 44.17
CA LEU A 18 15.52 -36.30 43.92
C LEU A 18 15.96 -34.95 43.31
N TRP A 19 15.92 -34.89 41.99
CA TRP A 19 15.62 -33.65 41.29
C TRP A 19 14.12 -33.34 41.43
N ILE A 20 13.80 -32.35 42.25
CA ILE A 20 12.47 -31.72 42.24
C ILE A 20 12.37 -30.97 40.91
N SER A 21 11.62 -31.55 39.97
CA SER A 21 11.21 -30.88 38.75
C SER A 21 10.21 -29.77 39.11
N THR A 22 10.71 -28.55 39.33
CA THR A 22 9.89 -27.37 39.09
C THR A 22 9.69 -27.29 37.58
N ASN A 23 8.54 -27.79 37.12
CA ASN A 23 7.98 -27.46 35.81
C ASN A 23 7.78 -25.94 35.77
N ILE A 24 8.84 -25.22 35.40
CA ILE A 24 8.71 -23.92 34.79
C ILE A 24 8.09 -24.23 33.42
N PHE A 25 6.78 -24.06 33.34
CA PHE A 25 6.12 -23.91 32.04
C PHE A 25 6.85 -22.78 31.31
N VAL A 26 7.75 -23.15 30.41
CA VAL A 26 8.21 -22.26 29.36
C VAL A 26 6.95 -21.95 28.57
N LYS A 27 6.36 -20.78 28.80
CA LYS A 27 5.40 -20.20 27.85
C LYS A 27 6.19 -20.06 26.55
N THR A 28 6.05 -21.03 25.66
CA THR A 28 6.48 -20.89 24.28
C THR A 28 5.62 -19.78 23.71
N ASP A 29 6.23 -18.65 23.41
CA ASP A 29 5.62 -17.60 22.60
C ASP A 29 5.01 -18.27 21.36
N PRO A 30 3.70 -18.16 21.12
CA PRO A 30 3.07 -18.86 20.02
C PRO A 30 3.72 -18.45 18.70
N SER A 31 4.05 -19.44 17.86
CA SER A 31 4.69 -19.15 16.58
C SER A 31 3.85 -18.17 15.76
N ILE A 32 4.46 -17.12 15.23
CA ILE A 32 3.81 -16.07 14.43
C ILE A 32 2.87 -16.70 13.39
N GLY A 33 1.61 -16.26 13.35
CA GLY A 33 0.57 -16.77 12.44
C GLY A 33 -0.12 -18.07 12.85
N SER A 34 0.30 -18.71 13.94
CA SER A 34 -0.45 -19.83 14.54
C SER A 34 -1.84 -19.39 15.04
N GLU A 35 -2.75 -20.33 15.20
CA GLU A 35 -4.11 -20.02 15.70
C GLU A 35 -4.09 -19.36 17.08
N SER A 36 -3.25 -19.87 17.98
CA SER A 36 -3.03 -19.28 19.31
C SER A 36 -2.48 -17.86 19.22
N TRP A 37 -1.54 -17.60 18.32
CA TRP A 37 -0.99 -16.26 18.10
C TRP A 37 -2.08 -15.30 17.60
N VAL A 38 -2.91 -15.73 16.64
CA VAL A 38 -4.03 -14.92 16.13
C VAL A 38 -5.04 -14.63 17.24
N HIS A 39 -5.41 -15.62 18.05
CA HIS A 39 -6.29 -15.40 19.21
C HIS A 39 -5.71 -14.41 20.23
N GLU A 40 -4.41 -14.47 20.48
CA GLU A 40 -3.73 -13.50 21.35
C GLU A 40 -3.79 -12.09 20.75
N LYS A 41 -3.58 -11.93 19.44
CA LYS A 41 -3.72 -10.64 18.76
C LYS A 41 -5.15 -10.11 18.80
N ILE A 42 -6.18 -10.93 18.58
CA ILE A 42 -7.59 -10.51 18.72
C ILE A 42 -7.90 -10.05 20.15
N LYS A 43 -7.36 -10.75 21.15
CA LYS A 43 -7.55 -10.38 22.56
C LYS A 43 -6.81 -9.07 22.90
N ALA A 44 -5.63 -8.88 22.32
CA ALA A 44 -4.87 -7.65 22.46
C ALA A 44 -5.54 -6.48 21.73
N TYR A 45 -6.12 -6.73 20.55
CA TYR A 45 -6.68 -5.72 19.67
C TYR A 45 -8.09 -6.12 19.20
N PRO A 46 -9.14 -5.82 19.99
CA PRO A 46 -10.51 -6.27 19.72
C PRO A 46 -11.05 -5.86 18.35
N GLU A 47 -10.58 -4.73 17.80
CA GLU A 47 -10.94 -4.20 16.49
C GLU A 47 -10.62 -5.17 15.35
N ILE A 48 -9.65 -6.08 15.51
CA ILE A 48 -9.39 -7.15 14.53
C ILE A 48 -10.67 -7.96 14.26
N SER A 49 -11.50 -8.20 15.28
CA SER A 49 -12.75 -8.93 15.11
C SER A 49 -13.79 -8.19 14.26
N TRP A 50 -13.69 -6.86 14.13
CA TRP A 50 -14.59 -6.06 13.31
C TRP A 50 -14.40 -6.32 11.82
N LEU A 51 -13.19 -6.75 11.44
CA LEU A 51 -12.83 -7.13 10.06
C LEU A 51 -13.36 -8.53 9.68
N GLY A 52 -13.81 -9.31 10.66
CA GLY A 52 -14.48 -10.60 10.48
C GLY A 52 -16.01 -10.50 10.35
N GLY A 53 -16.54 -9.32 10.00
CA GLY A 53 -17.96 -9.05 9.84
C GLY A 53 -18.47 -9.15 8.40
N GLU A 54 -19.78 -9.34 8.24
CA GLU A 54 -20.44 -9.13 6.94
C GLU A 54 -20.56 -7.62 6.67
N GLY A 55 -20.34 -7.20 5.41
CA GLY A 55 -20.41 -5.78 5.02
C GLY A 55 -19.10 -5.00 5.10
N VAL A 56 -17.97 -5.62 5.43
CA VAL A 56 -16.65 -4.96 5.35
C VAL A 56 -16.33 -4.63 3.89
N ARG A 57 -16.03 -3.35 3.62
CA ARG A 57 -15.63 -2.88 2.29
C ARG A 57 -14.33 -3.56 1.88
N GLN A 58 -14.32 -4.17 0.69
CA GLN A 58 -13.18 -4.96 0.21
C GLN A 58 -12.32 -4.15 -0.73
N THR A 59 -11.00 -4.23 -0.56
CA THR A 59 -10.07 -3.80 -1.63
C THR A 59 -10.18 -4.81 -2.78
N HIS A 60 -10.60 -4.35 -3.96
CA HIS A 60 -10.83 -5.17 -5.15
C HIS A 60 -9.50 -5.69 -5.74
N ASP A 61 -8.96 -6.74 -5.14
CA ASP A 61 -8.00 -7.63 -5.79
C ASP A 61 -8.46 -9.08 -5.63
N MET A 62 -8.68 -9.72 -6.78
CA MET A 62 -8.90 -11.14 -7.05
C MET A 62 -9.69 -11.96 -6.01
N GLN A 63 -11.02 -12.01 -6.16
CA GLN A 63 -11.77 -13.21 -5.80
C GLN A 63 -11.45 -14.33 -6.82
N LYS A 64 -10.55 -15.25 -6.45
CA LYS A 64 -10.60 -16.62 -7.00
C LYS A 64 -11.29 -17.51 -5.99
N GLY A 65 -12.15 -18.40 -6.49
CA GLY A 65 -12.93 -19.34 -5.70
C GLY A 65 -12.06 -20.19 -4.76
N ALA A 66 -12.74 -20.79 -3.78
CA ALA A 66 -12.13 -21.59 -2.72
C ALA A 66 -11.08 -22.59 -3.25
N SER A 67 -9.89 -22.57 -2.63
CA SER A 67 -8.75 -23.42 -2.98
C SER A 67 -8.18 -24.09 -1.72
N GLU A 68 -7.19 -24.98 -1.85
CA GLU A 68 -6.45 -25.52 -0.69
C GLU A 68 -5.84 -24.43 0.23
N GLY A 69 -5.67 -23.20 -0.26
CA GLY A 69 -5.27 -22.05 0.55
C GLY A 69 -6.30 -21.64 1.62
N ASP A 70 -7.55 -22.08 1.49
CA ASP A 70 -8.65 -21.72 2.39
C ASP A 70 -8.47 -22.31 3.79
N LEU A 71 -7.94 -23.53 3.91
CA LEU A 71 -7.67 -24.15 5.22
C LEU A 71 -6.54 -23.45 5.99
N LYS A 72 -5.70 -22.67 5.31
CA LYS A 72 -4.62 -21.89 5.92
C LYS A 72 -5.04 -20.47 6.30
N SER A 73 -6.20 -20.01 5.81
CA SER A 73 -6.74 -18.69 6.12
C SER A 73 -7.09 -18.58 7.63
N PRO A 74 -6.56 -17.58 8.35
CA PRO A 74 -6.95 -17.28 9.72
C PRO A 74 -8.45 -17.10 9.88
N SER A 75 -9.09 -16.31 9.01
CA SER A 75 -10.53 -16.10 9.07
C SER A 75 -11.33 -17.38 8.82
N PHE A 76 -10.92 -18.21 7.85
CA PHE A 76 -11.59 -19.49 7.60
C PHE A 76 -11.48 -20.43 8.80
N ARG A 77 -10.31 -20.53 9.44
CA ARG A 77 -10.13 -21.37 10.63
C ARG A 77 -10.97 -20.91 11.82
N LEU A 78 -11.13 -19.60 11.99
CA LEU A 78 -11.86 -19.02 13.12
C LEU A 78 -13.38 -18.94 12.91
N TYR A 79 -13.82 -18.63 11.70
CA TYR A 79 -15.22 -18.31 11.39
C TYR A 79 -15.89 -19.27 10.41
N GLY A 80 -15.15 -20.23 9.85
CA GLY A 80 -15.64 -21.16 8.83
C GLY A 80 -15.86 -20.52 7.45
N LYS A 81 -15.46 -19.25 7.26
CA LYS A 81 -15.49 -18.54 5.97
C LYS A 81 -14.37 -17.51 5.89
N LYS A 82 -14.00 -17.13 4.66
CA LYS A 82 -12.96 -16.13 4.41
C LYS A 82 -13.46 -14.71 4.63
N TYR A 83 -12.63 -13.90 5.25
CA TYR A 83 -12.76 -12.46 5.35
C TYR A 83 -11.45 -11.83 4.85
N PRO A 84 -11.44 -11.28 3.61
CA PRO A 84 -10.21 -10.79 2.99
C PRO A 84 -9.46 -9.73 3.81
N GLU A 85 -10.17 -8.73 4.35
CA GLU A 85 -9.52 -7.68 5.15
C GLU A 85 -8.95 -8.25 6.45
N PHE A 86 -9.67 -9.15 7.13
CA PHE A 86 -9.14 -9.85 8.31
C PHE A 86 -7.83 -10.59 7.98
N ASP A 87 -7.80 -11.36 6.88
CA ASP A 87 -6.62 -12.11 6.48
C ASP A 87 -5.44 -11.20 6.09
N ARG A 88 -5.73 -10.03 5.48
CA ARG A 88 -4.74 -9.00 5.15
C ARG A 88 -4.14 -8.41 6.43
N THR A 89 -4.95 -7.91 7.35
CA THR A 89 -4.48 -7.30 8.61
C THR A 89 -3.68 -8.30 9.45
N ILE A 90 -4.11 -9.56 9.54
CA ILE A 90 -3.33 -10.59 10.24
C ILE A 90 -1.98 -10.81 9.57
N LEU A 91 -1.91 -10.86 8.24
CA LEU A 91 -0.62 -10.98 7.55
C LEU A 91 0.24 -9.72 7.71
N SER A 92 -0.34 -8.52 7.76
CA SER A 92 0.40 -7.26 8.04
C SER A 92 1.06 -7.32 9.41
N LEU A 93 0.34 -7.79 10.44
CA LEU A 93 0.89 -8.00 11.79
C LEU A 93 2.00 -9.07 11.80
N MET A 94 1.84 -10.16 11.03
CA MET A 94 2.87 -11.20 10.89
C MET A 94 4.14 -10.62 10.23
N CYS A 95 3.99 -9.84 9.16
CA CYS A 95 5.08 -9.17 8.46
C CYS A 95 5.85 -8.22 9.39
N LEU A 96 5.14 -7.37 10.13
CA LEU A 96 5.72 -6.49 11.15
C LEU A 96 6.58 -7.29 12.15
N ASN A 97 6.02 -8.37 12.71
CA ASN A 97 6.72 -9.20 13.69
C ASN A 97 7.96 -9.90 13.08
N TRP A 98 7.90 -10.30 11.80
CA TRP A 98 9.07 -10.84 11.11
C TRP A 98 10.15 -9.78 10.86
N PHE A 99 9.78 -8.57 10.44
CA PHE A 99 10.76 -7.49 10.29
C PHE A 99 11.43 -7.14 11.61
N VAL A 100 10.66 -7.05 12.70
CA VAL A 100 11.23 -6.79 14.04
C VAL A 100 12.15 -7.91 14.50
N LYS A 101 11.81 -9.17 14.21
CA LYS A 101 12.66 -10.31 14.54
C LYS A 101 13.97 -10.34 13.73
N GLY A 102 13.92 -10.04 12.44
CA GLY A 102 15.09 -9.75 11.60
C GLY A 102 16.03 -10.91 11.26
N ASP A 103 15.83 -12.10 11.83
CA ASP A 103 16.70 -13.26 11.61
C ASP A 103 16.38 -14.04 10.33
N GLU A 104 17.23 -15.02 10.02
CA GLU A 104 17.05 -15.84 8.81
C GLU A 104 15.76 -16.65 8.81
N ASP A 105 15.26 -17.07 9.98
CA ASP A 105 14.04 -17.87 10.05
C ASP A 105 12.81 -17.00 9.82
N ALA A 106 12.81 -15.76 10.33
CA ALA A 106 11.81 -14.75 10.01
C ALA A 106 11.79 -14.46 8.51
N TYR A 107 12.96 -14.28 7.89
CA TYR A 107 13.07 -14.09 6.44
C TYR A 107 12.56 -15.30 5.64
N LYS A 108 12.96 -16.53 6.03
CA LYS A 108 12.50 -17.76 5.37
C LYS A 108 10.98 -17.90 5.44
N ALA A 109 10.37 -17.57 6.58
CA ALA A 109 8.91 -17.56 6.72
C ALA A 109 8.27 -16.49 5.82
N PHE A 110 8.76 -15.25 5.92
CA PHE A 110 8.28 -14.07 5.19
C PHE A 110 8.29 -14.28 3.67
N ALA A 111 9.39 -14.79 3.10
CA ALA A 111 9.60 -14.88 1.66
C ALA A 111 9.32 -16.28 1.08
N SER A 112 8.68 -17.18 1.84
CA SER A 112 8.58 -18.60 1.49
C SER A 112 7.87 -18.89 0.17
N ALA A 113 6.87 -18.10 -0.22
CA ALA A 113 6.15 -18.26 -1.49
C ALA A 113 6.55 -17.24 -2.58
N GLN A 114 7.53 -16.37 -2.30
CA GLN A 114 8.05 -15.46 -3.32
C GLN A 114 8.92 -16.22 -4.32
N LYS A 115 8.88 -15.79 -5.58
CA LYS A 115 9.54 -16.47 -6.69
C LYS A 115 10.69 -15.62 -7.22
N GLU A 116 11.79 -16.27 -7.57
CA GLU A 116 12.87 -15.64 -8.32
C GLU A 116 12.37 -15.22 -9.73
N PRO A 117 12.92 -14.14 -10.32
CA PRO A 117 14.00 -13.29 -9.79
C PRO A 117 13.53 -12.14 -8.89
N ASP A 118 12.22 -11.98 -8.69
CA ASP A 118 11.63 -10.83 -7.96
C ASP A 118 11.60 -11.02 -6.43
N LYS A 119 12.05 -12.16 -5.93
CA LYS A 119 12.05 -12.46 -4.50
C LYS A 119 12.86 -11.42 -3.73
N LEU A 120 12.29 -10.89 -2.64
CA LEU A 120 13.00 -9.99 -1.74
C LEU A 120 14.25 -10.69 -1.21
N SER A 121 15.39 -10.05 -1.35
CA SER A 121 16.65 -10.56 -0.83
C SER A 121 16.71 -10.48 0.70
N PHE A 122 17.56 -11.32 1.31
CA PHE A 122 17.80 -11.23 2.76
C PHE A 122 18.44 -9.90 3.16
N GLU A 123 19.25 -9.30 2.29
CA GLU A 123 19.86 -7.99 2.53
C GLU A 123 18.79 -6.90 2.65
N SER A 124 17.87 -6.85 1.68
CA SER A 124 16.74 -5.91 1.69
C SER A 124 15.82 -6.14 2.90
N PHE A 125 15.54 -7.40 3.25
CA PHE A 125 14.82 -7.73 4.49
C PHE A 125 15.55 -7.27 5.76
N SER A 126 16.87 -7.46 5.82
CA SER A 126 17.69 -7.02 6.95
C SER A 126 17.76 -5.50 7.07
N ASN A 127 17.71 -4.77 5.95
CA ASN A 127 17.62 -3.32 5.97
C ASN A 127 16.29 -2.83 6.54
N LEU A 128 15.17 -3.47 6.17
CA LEU A 128 13.88 -3.19 6.81
C LEU A 128 13.96 -3.44 8.32
N HIS A 129 14.50 -4.59 8.75
CA HIS A 129 14.71 -4.87 10.18
C HIS A 129 15.45 -3.74 10.91
N LYS A 130 16.53 -3.19 10.32
CA LYS A 130 17.29 -2.08 10.93
C LYS A 130 16.43 -0.83 11.11
N LEU A 131 15.57 -0.49 10.15
CA LEU A 131 14.66 0.65 10.26
C LEU A 131 13.69 0.47 11.43
N TYR A 132 13.01 -0.67 11.53
CA TYR A 132 12.13 -0.97 12.67
C TYR A 132 12.89 -0.99 13.99
N ALA A 133 14.05 -1.64 14.04
CA ALA A 133 14.85 -1.72 15.27
C ALA A 133 15.34 -0.35 15.74
N GLN A 134 15.70 0.55 14.81
CA GLN A 134 16.12 1.91 15.12
C GLN A 134 14.96 2.70 15.74
N LEU A 135 13.78 2.69 15.10
CA LEU A 135 12.61 3.42 15.59
C LEU A 135 12.11 2.86 16.92
N ILE A 136 12.10 1.53 17.09
CA ILE A 136 11.75 0.90 18.37
C ILE A 136 12.72 1.29 19.49
N SER A 137 14.03 1.28 19.19
CA SER A 137 15.07 1.69 20.14
C SER A 137 14.98 3.18 20.52
N SER A 138 14.35 4.01 19.68
CA SER A 138 14.08 5.43 19.94
C SER A 138 12.87 5.67 20.86
N GLY A 139 12.18 4.61 21.29
CA GLY A 139 11.09 4.67 22.26
C GLY A 139 9.68 4.49 21.68
N VAL A 140 9.54 4.10 20.41
CA VAL A 140 8.24 3.74 19.80
C VAL A 140 8.02 2.23 19.94
N PRO A 141 7.20 1.74 20.88
CA PRO A 141 7.07 0.30 21.10
C PRO A 141 6.40 -0.40 19.92
N LEU A 142 6.68 -1.70 19.77
CA LEU A 142 6.02 -2.57 18.78
C LEU A 142 4.49 -2.50 18.89
N GLU A 143 3.94 -2.39 20.10
CA GLU A 143 2.50 -2.28 20.33
C GLU A 143 1.89 -1.07 19.60
N ASP A 144 2.61 0.05 19.48
CA ASP A 144 2.10 1.22 18.76
C ASP A 144 1.95 0.94 17.26
N PHE A 145 2.90 0.20 16.65
CA PHE A 145 2.79 -0.23 15.25
C PHE A 145 1.63 -1.20 15.03
N GLU A 146 1.46 -2.17 15.94
CA GLU A 146 0.38 -3.15 15.84
C GLU A 146 -0.98 -2.48 15.93
N ILE A 147 -1.14 -1.51 16.84
CA ILE A 147 -2.38 -0.74 16.97
C ILE A 147 -2.62 0.11 15.72
N ALA A 148 -1.61 0.81 15.20
CA ALA A 148 -1.75 1.62 13.99
C ALA A 148 -2.20 0.78 12.78
N LEU A 149 -1.60 -0.40 12.57
CA LEU A 149 -2.02 -1.35 11.53
C LEU A 149 -3.47 -1.80 11.70
N VAL A 150 -3.87 -2.16 12.91
CA VAL A 150 -5.24 -2.63 13.18
C VAL A 150 -6.25 -1.51 12.93
N LEU A 151 -5.97 -0.30 13.42
CA LEU A 151 -6.88 0.84 13.27
C LEU A 151 -7.00 1.28 11.80
N GLY A 152 -5.92 1.21 11.01
CA GLY A 152 -5.89 1.52 9.57
C GLY A 152 -7.05 0.89 8.79
N ASP A 153 -7.35 -0.38 9.05
CA ASP A 153 -8.40 -1.10 8.32
C ASP A 153 -9.82 -0.91 8.89
N THR A 154 -9.96 -0.29 10.07
CA THR A 154 -11.27 -0.21 10.74
C THR A 154 -12.29 0.67 10.01
N GLY A 155 -11.84 1.66 9.22
CA GLY A 155 -12.69 2.51 8.40
C GLY A 155 -13.46 1.78 7.30
N LYS A 156 -13.07 0.52 7.02
CA LYS A 156 -13.77 -0.38 6.09
C LYS A 156 -14.94 -1.12 6.75
N THR A 157 -15.09 -1.04 8.08
CA THR A 157 -16.06 -1.84 8.84
C THR A 157 -17.32 -1.06 9.17
N GLU A 158 -18.47 -1.72 9.06
CA GLU A 158 -19.75 -1.17 9.52
C GLU A 158 -19.79 -0.99 11.04
N THR A 159 -19.05 -1.81 11.79
CA THR A 159 -18.92 -1.67 13.25
C THR A 159 -18.32 -0.33 13.64
N ALA A 160 -17.18 0.06 13.04
CA ALA A 160 -16.57 1.36 13.31
C ALA A 160 -17.50 2.50 12.86
N ARG A 161 -18.09 2.40 11.67
CA ARG A 161 -19.04 3.41 11.15
C ARG A 161 -20.28 3.56 12.03
N ALA A 162 -20.74 2.49 12.68
CA ALA A 162 -21.83 2.53 13.64
C ALA A 162 -21.46 3.23 14.96
N TYR A 163 -20.19 3.22 15.37
CA TYR A 163 -19.70 4.01 16.51
C TYR A 163 -19.57 5.49 16.15
N PHE A 164 -19.18 5.80 14.91
CA PHE A 164 -18.97 7.16 14.40
C PHE A 164 -19.99 7.58 13.34
N LYS A 165 -21.29 7.49 13.65
CA LYS A 165 -22.38 7.71 12.68
C LYS A 165 -22.42 9.11 12.05
N GLU A 166 -21.79 10.08 12.70
CA GLU A 166 -21.73 11.48 12.28
C GLU A 166 -20.66 11.72 11.20
N ILE A 167 -19.77 10.74 10.96
CA ILE A 167 -18.72 10.83 9.94
C ILE A 167 -19.27 10.26 8.64
N THR A 168 -19.33 11.10 7.61
CA THR A 168 -19.87 10.74 6.29
C THR A 168 -18.80 10.40 5.26
N ALA A 169 -17.52 10.53 5.62
CA ALA A 169 -16.38 10.23 4.74
C ALA A 169 -16.54 8.86 4.08
N SER A 170 -16.56 8.87 2.74
CA SER A 170 -16.71 7.68 1.93
C SER A 170 -15.39 6.91 1.87
N ASP A 171 -14.26 7.61 1.80
CA ASP A 171 -12.95 6.99 1.93
C ASP A 171 -12.69 6.50 3.38
N HIS A 172 -11.95 5.40 3.48
CA HIS A 172 -11.66 4.74 4.75
C HIS A 172 -10.51 5.39 5.53
N ASP A 173 -9.49 5.93 4.86
CA ASP A 173 -8.38 6.63 5.50
C ASP A 173 -8.87 7.99 6.02
N GLU A 174 -9.69 8.68 5.23
CA GLU A 174 -10.36 9.92 5.66
C GLU A 174 -11.31 9.67 6.83
N PHE A 175 -12.12 8.61 6.77
CA PHE A 175 -12.97 8.20 7.90
C PHE A 175 -12.15 7.98 9.17
N LEU A 176 -11.02 7.25 9.08
CA LEU A 176 -10.19 6.97 10.24
C LEU A 176 -9.59 8.26 10.81
N LYS A 177 -9.09 9.15 9.96
CA LYS A 177 -8.58 10.47 10.36
C LYS A 177 -9.64 11.25 11.15
N GLU A 178 -10.84 11.39 10.60
CA GLU A 178 -11.94 12.08 11.27
C GLU A 178 -12.33 11.39 12.59
N ALA A 179 -12.36 10.06 12.62
CA ALA A 179 -12.74 9.28 13.80
C ALA A 179 -11.74 9.48 14.95
N LEU A 180 -10.44 9.45 14.64
CA LEU A 180 -9.36 9.69 15.60
C LEU A 180 -9.38 11.13 16.12
N GLN A 181 -9.63 12.12 15.26
CA GLN A 181 -9.73 13.52 15.67
C GLN A 181 -10.95 13.82 16.53
N ARG A 182 -12.05 13.09 16.29
CA ARG A 182 -13.31 13.30 17.00
C ARG A 182 -13.34 12.64 18.37
N ASP A 183 -13.14 11.32 18.42
CA ASP A 183 -13.18 10.56 19.67
C ASP A 183 -12.40 9.22 19.55
N ALA A 184 -11.08 9.32 19.49
CA ALA A 184 -10.20 8.15 19.43
C ALA A 184 -10.42 7.15 20.59
N ALA A 185 -11.00 7.57 21.72
CA ALA A 185 -11.25 6.71 22.87
C ALA A 185 -12.36 5.65 22.61
N LEU A 186 -13.09 5.78 21.50
CA LEU A 186 -14.04 4.76 21.03
C LEU A 186 -13.35 3.53 20.41
N PHE A 187 -12.08 3.64 20.03
CA PHE A 187 -11.25 2.49 19.65
C PHE A 187 -10.63 1.87 20.91
N PRO A 188 -11.03 0.66 21.34
CA PRO A 188 -10.49 0.03 22.55
C PRO A 188 -8.96 -0.04 22.61
N SER A 189 -8.32 -0.28 21.47
CA SER A 189 -6.86 -0.42 21.35
C SER A 189 -6.13 0.91 21.40
N PHE A 190 -6.75 2.02 20.99
CA PHE A 190 -6.11 3.34 21.01
C PHE A 190 -5.63 3.73 22.42
N LYS A 191 -6.36 3.35 23.47
CA LYS A 191 -5.99 3.61 24.88
C LYS A 191 -4.72 2.91 25.33
N LYS A 192 -4.24 1.92 24.57
CA LYS A 192 -3.02 1.16 24.86
C LYS A 192 -1.79 1.77 24.21
N LEU A 193 -1.97 2.65 23.23
CA LEU A 193 -0.88 3.43 22.66
C LEU A 193 -0.13 4.17 23.77
N THR A 194 1.17 4.36 23.57
CA THR A 194 1.95 5.27 24.40
C THR A 194 1.35 6.69 24.38
N PRO A 195 1.63 7.56 25.36
CA PRO A 195 1.21 8.97 25.29
C PRO A 195 1.63 9.64 23.98
N TRP A 196 2.81 9.29 23.48
CA TRP A 196 3.31 9.73 22.18
C TRP A 196 2.45 9.19 21.03
N GLY A 197 2.15 7.89 21.00
CA GLY A 197 1.30 7.29 19.96
C GLY A 197 -0.12 7.86 19.94
N GLN A 198 -0.71 8.15 21.12
CA GLN A 198 -2.03 8.80 21.22
C GLN A 198 -2.03 10.22 20.67
N GLU A 199 -0.92 10.94 20.80
CA GLU A 199 -0.74 12.29 20.27
C GLU A 199 -0.49 12.27 18.76
N ILE A 200 0.37 11.38 18.29
CA ILE A 200 0.87 11.37 16.91
C ILE A 200 -0.11 10.71 15.93
N LEU A 201 -0.70 9.57 16.29
CA LEU A 201 -1.52 8.80 15.35
C LEU A 201 -2.67 9.62 14.71
N PRO A 202 -3.44 10.44 15.45
CA PRO A 202 -4.47 11.31 14.86
C PRO A 202 -3.92 12.41 13.95
N GLN A 203 -2.64 12.79 14.12
CA GLN A 203 -1.99 13.81 13.30
C GLN A 203 -1.57 13.21 11.97
N ILE A 204 -0.87 12.07 11.97
CA ILE A 204 -0.32 11.47 10.75
C ILE A 204 -1.33 10.72 9.89
N SER A 205 -2.44 10.23 10.48
CA SER A 205 -3.45 9.45 9.77
C SER A 205 -4.00 10.21 8.56
N GLY A 206 -3.76 9.69 7.35
CA GLY A 206 -4.22 10.28 6.11
C GLY A 206 -3.52 11.59 5.70
N ILE A 207 -2.34 11.89 6.26
CA ILE A 207 -1.51 13.02 5.77
C ILE A 207 -0.85 12.66 4.44
N VAL A 208 -0.31 11.44 4.30
CA VAL A 208 0.37 10.98 3.08
C VAL A 208 -0.27 9.69 2.59
N HIS A 209 -0.80 9.70 1.37
CA HIS A 209 -1.16 8.47 0.68
C HIS A 209 0.08 7.91 -0.04
N PHE A 210 0.90 7.15 0.71
CA PHE A 210 2.13 6.57 0.17
C PHE A 210 1.91 5.71 -1.08
N GLY A 211 0.74 5.06 -1.21
CA GLY A 211 0.37 4.30 -2.40
C GLY A 211 0.26 5.18 -3.66
N HIS A 212 -0.34 6.37 -3.55
CA HIS A 212 -0.41 7.32 -4.66
C HIS A 212 0.99 7.84 -5.00
N PHE A 213 1.78 8.20 -3.98
CA PHE A 213 3.14 8.70 -4.20
C PHE A 213 4.04 7.64 -4.85
N LEU A 214 4.00 6.38 -4.38
CA LEU A 214 4.74 5.24 -4.91
C LEU A 214 4.48 5.03 -6.41
N HIS A 215 3.23 5.17 -6.86
CA HIS A 215 2.84 4.95 -8.24
C HIS A 215 2.82 6.23 -9.09
N LEU A 216 3.24 7.38 -8.54
CA LEU A 216 3.13 8.69 -9.19
C LEU A 216 1.69 8.97 -9.65
N GLU A 217 0.70 8.62 -8.84
CA GLU A 217 -0.71 8.74 -9.21
C GLU A 217 -1.21 10.17 -9.24
N GLY A 218 -0.68 11.04 -8.38
CA GLY A 218 -0.92 12.49 -8.36
C GLY A 218 0.28 13.32 -8.83
N GLY A 219 0.22 14.61 -8.55
CA GLY A 219 1.31 15.56 -8.68
C GLY A 219 1.83 16.04 -7.32
N VAL A 220 2.25 17.31 -7.26
CA VAL A 220 2.82 17.94 -6.04
C VAL A 220 1.82 18.03 -4.89
N GLU A 221 0.53 17.99 -5.18
CA GLU A 221 -0.55 18.09 -4.19
C GLU A 221 -0.52 16.95 -3.16
N MET A 222 0.00 15.78 -3.53
CA MET A 222 0.14 14.62 -2.63
C MET A 222 0.99 14.91 -1.39
N LEU A 223 1.85 15.93 -1.43
CA LEU A 223 2.79 16.28 -0.36
C LEU A 223 2.39 17.55 0.40
N ILE A 224 1.37 18.28 -0.06
CA ILE A 224 0.94 19.54 0.56
C ILE A 224 0.47 19.30 2.01
N PRO A 225 -0.40 18.32 2.32
CA PRO A 225 -0.85 18.10 3.69
C PRO A 225 0.31 17.78 4.65
N LEU A 226 1.34 17.08 4.17
CA LEU A 226 2.53 16.77 4.97
C LEU A 226 3.34 18.03 5.30
N LEU A 227 3.55 18.91 4.32
CA LEU A 227 4.25 20.17 4.52
C LEU A 227 3.48 21.10 5.47
N GLU A 228 2.18 21.25 5.26
CA GLU A 228 1.32 22.13 6.07
C GLU A 228 1.15 21.63 7.51
N SER A 229 1.28 20.33 7.75
CA SER A 229 1.21 19.77 9.11
C SER A 229 2.41 20.15 9.98
N HIS A 230 3.55 20.54 9.38
CA HIS A 230 4.84 20.75 10.06
C HIS A 230 5.34 19.55 10.88
N ILE A 231 4.74 18.35 10.72
CA ILE A 231 5.06 17.19 11.56
C ILE A 231 6.49 16.70 11.34
N VAL A 232 7.03 16.86 10.13
CA VAL A 232 8.41 16.47 9.79
C VAL A 232 9.44 17.30 10.56
N GLU A 233 9.13 18.57 10.84
CA GLU A 233 9.99 19.47 11.60
C GLU A 233 9.83 19.26 13.11
N GLN A 234 8.59 19.11 13.57
CA GLN A 234 8.26 18.98 14.99
C GLN A 234 8.62 17.61 15.56
N ASP A 235 8.34 16.55 14.80
CA ASP A 235 8.58 15.17 15.20
C ASP A 235 8.94 14.27 14.01
N PRO A 236 10.20 14.31 13.52
CA PRO A 236 10.63 13.58 12.33
C PRO A 236 10.38 12.05 12.38
N LYS A 237 10.34 11.46 13.57
CA LYS A 237 10.05 10.01 13.74
C LYS A 237 8.59 9.66 13.51
N ALA A 238 7.66 10.64 13.53
CA ALA A 238 6.26 10.42 13.22
C ALA A 238 6.07 10.00 11.75
N LEU A 239 6.77 10.67 10.82
CA LEU A 239 6.76 10.29 9.41
C LEU A 239 7.41 8.91 9.19
N GLU A 240 8.51 8.62 9.88
CA GLU A 240 9.16 7.30 9.82
C GLU A 240 8.24 6.20 10.35
N PHE A 241 7.52 6.46 11.45
CA PHE A 241 6.53 5.55 12.01
C PHE A 241 5.41 5.26 11.02
N ASP A 242 4.79 6.30 10.45
CA ASP A 242 3.72 6.18 9.46
C ASP A 242 4.18 5.37 8.23
N PHE A 243 5.38 5.68 7.73
CA PHE A 243 5.94 5.00 6.58
C PHE A 243 6.23 3.52 6.86
N LEU A 244 6.76 3.17 8.03
CA LEU A 244 6.98 1.78 8.41
C LEU A 244 5.66 1.02 8.65
N VAL A 245 4.63 1.67 9.20
CA VAL A 245 3.27 1.09 9.25
C VAL A 245 2.79 0.76 7.83
N HIS A 246 2.95 1.68 6.88
CA HIS A 246 2.60 1.44 5.49
C HIS A 246 3.39 0.28 4.84
N ILE A 247 4.70 0.16 5.11
CA ILE A 247 5.51 -0.97 4.63
C ILE A 247 4.93 -2.31 5.13
N SER A 248 4.53 -2.38 6.38
CA SER A 248 3.92 -3.59 6.96
C SER A 248 2.56 -3.90 6.30
N ASP A 249 1.75 -2.88 6.05
CA ASP A 249 0.46 -3.02 5.38
C ASP A 249 0.61 -3.54 3.93
N VAL A 250 1.48 -2.90 3.14
CA VAL A 250 1.81 -3.35 1.77
C VAL A 250 2.32 -4.79 1.76
N SER A 251 3.13 -5.17 2.76
CA SER A 251 3.61 -6.55 2.90
C SER A 251 2.48 -7.54 3.16
N GLY A 252 1.42 -7.14 3.87
CA GLY A 252 0.26 -7.96 4.21
C GLY A 252 -0.89 -7.94 3.20
N ALA A 253 -0.90 -7.02 2.22
CA ALA A 253 -1.99 -6.84 1.26
C ALA A 253 -2.42 -8.12 0.49
N GLY A 254 -1.48 -9.07 0.34
CA GLY A 254 -1.71 -10.39 -0.27
C GLY A 254 -2.34 -11.45 0.62
N GLY A 255 -2.70 -11.15 1.87
CA GLY A 255 -3.12 -12.14 2.88
C GLY A 255 -4.33 -12.99 2.47
N HIS A 256 -5.31 -12.39 1.81
CA HIS A 256 -6.47 -13.08 1.23
C HIS A 256 -6.12 -14.14 0.17
N ILE A 257 -4.98 -14.01 -0.51
CA ILE A 257 -4.46 -14.96 -1.51
C ILE A 257 -3.52 -15.97 -0.83
N ASN A 258 -2.55 -15.47 -0.07
CA ASN A 258 -1.61 -16.27 0.70
C ASN A 258 -1.50 -15.74 2.13
N PRO A 259 -2.19 -16.37 3.09
CA PRO A 259 -2.23 -15.87 4.47
C PRO A 259 -1.01 -16.24 5.31
N THR A 260 -0.04 -16.96 4.74
CA THR A 260 1.08 -17.55 5.50
C THR A 260 2.42 -16.87 5.28
N CYS A 261 2.55 -16.00 4.28
CA CYS A 261 3.78 -15.28 3.97
C CYS A 261 3.50 -14.11 3.00
N SER A 262 4.40 -13.13 2.92
CA SER A 262 4.23 -12.02 1.97
C SER A 262 4.53 -12.47 0.54
N ILE A 263 3.59 -12.23 -0.37
CA ILE A 263 3.77 -12.38 -1.82
C ILE A 263 3.86 -11.03 -2.54
N VAL A 264 3.65 -9.92 -1.82
CA VAL A 264 3.57 -8.57 -2.39
C VAL A 264 4.89 -7.83 -2.25
N MET A 265 5.51 -7.86 -1.06
CA MET A 265 6.78 -7.20 -0.79
C MET A 265 7.95 -7.97 -1.43
N THR A 266 8.07 -7.80 -2.74
CA THR A 266 9.14 -8.27 -3.62
C THR A 266 10.31 -7.29 -3.61
N GLU A 267 11.44 -7.66 -4.22
CA GLU A 267 12.61 -6.79 -4.32
C GLU A 267 12.28 -5.46 -5.03
N ASN A 268 11.49 -5.51 -6.09
CA ASN A 268 11.07 -4.31 -6.82
C ASN A 268 10.13 -3.41 -6.00
N VAL A 269 9.25 -3.98 -5.17
CA VAL A 269 8.38 -3.21 -4.27
C VAL A 269 9.19 -2.56 -3.16
N TYR A 270 10.10 -3.31 -2.52
CA TYR A 270 11.05 -2.76 -1.55
C TYR A 270 11.85 -1.61 -2.14
N LYS A 271 12.43 -1.80 -3.33
CA LYS A 271 13.21 -0.77 -4.02
C LYS A 271 12.40 0.50 -4.29
N ALA A 272 11.13 0.35 -4.69
CA ALA A 272 10.23 1.48 -4.90
C ALA A 272 9.93 2.23 -3.60
N LEU A 273 9.64 1.51 -2.51
CA LEU A 273 9.40 2.10 -1.19
C LEU A 273 10.63 2.81 -0.64
N MET A 274 11.83 2.22 -0.75
CA MET A 274 13.06 2.89 -0.30
C MET A 274 13.40 4.13 -1.14
N ALA A 275 13.01 4.16 -2.41
CA ALA A 275 13.11 5.38 -3.21
C ALA A 275 12.13 6.46 -2.74
N VAL A 276 10.91 6.09 -2.36
CA VAL A 276 9.94 7.00 -1.71
C VAL A 276 10.52 7.57 -0.42
N ASP A 277 11.03 6.71 0.49
CA ASP A 277 11.67 7.14 1.74
C ASP A 277 12.82 8.11 1.48
N SER A 278 13.72 7.77 0.54
CA SER A 278 14.84 8.63 0.18
C SER A 278 14.39 10.00 -0.33
N SER A 279 13.28 10.08 -1.07
CA SER A 279 12.75 11.35 -1.56
C SER A 279 12.07 12.14 -0.44
N LEU A 280 11.25 11.51 0.40
CA LEU A 280 10.60 12.15 1.54
C LEU A 280 11.61 12.68 2.57
N ASN A 281 12.74 11.99 2.74
CA ASN A 281 13.82 12.44 3.61
C ASN A 281 14.45 13.78 3.19
N LEU A 282 14.19 14.27 1.97
CA LEU A 282 14.58 15.63 1.58
C LEU A 282 13.86 16.69 2.41
N LEU A 283 12.63 16.42 2.88
CA LEU A 283 11.84 17.33 3.72
C LEU A 283 12.51 17.67 5.06
N LYS A 284 13.53 16.89 5.47
CA LYS A 284 14.34 17.18 6.65
C LYS A 284 15.32 18.35 6.44
N LYS A 285 15.48 18.85 5.20
CA LYS A 285 16.32 19.99 4.87
C LYS A 285 15.45 21.24 4.78
N GLU A 286 15.93 22.34 5.36
CA GLU A 286 15.31 23.66 5.23
C GLU A 286 15.10 24.02 3.74
N GLU A 287 14.02 24.74 3.45
CA GLU A 287 13.64 25.25 2.11
C GLU A 287 13.25 24.18 1.06
N THR A 288 13.18 22.90 1.42
CA THR A 288 12.72 21.85 0.48
C THR A 288 11.24 22.01 0.15
N THR A 289 10.90 22.05 -1.13
CA THR A 289 9.52 22.13 -1.60
C THR A 289 8.91 20.76 -1.93
N ALA A 290 7.58 20.67 -2.02
CA ALA A 290 6.90 19.47 -2.54
C ALA A 290 7.40 19.08 -3.94
N GLN A 291 7.70 20.09 -4.77
CA GLN A 291 8.23 19.87 -6.11
C GLN A 291 9.61 19.21 -6.07
N ASP A 292 10.51 19.64 -5.19
CA ASP A 292 11.86 19.04 -5.05
C ASP A 292 11.79 17.55 -4.69
N VAL A 293 10.89 17.19 -3.78
CA VAL A 293 10.65 15.81 -3.34
C VAL A 293 10.11 14.97 -4.49
N LEU A 294 9.08 15.46 -5.19
CA LEU A 294 8.46 14.75 -6.30
C LEU A 294 9.41 14.61 -7.50
N GLU A 295 10.15 15.67 -7.85
CA GLU A 295 11.18 15.65 -8.88
C GLU A 295 12.27 14.63 -8.56
N ASN A 296 12.71 14.54 -7.30
CA ASN A 296 13.68 13.54 -6.88
C ASN A 296 13.15 12.11 -7.15
N TYR A 297 11.91 11.82 -6.74
CA TYR A 297 11.32 10.50 -6.94
C TYR A 297 11.11 10.16 -8.42
N ILE A 298 10.61 11.11 -9.22
CA ILE A 298 10.49 10.97 -10.68
C ILE A 298 11.85 10.65 -11.30
N ASN A 299 12.92 11.37 -10.93
CA ASN A 299 14.25 11.13 -11.47
C ASN A 299 14.78 9.72 -11.13
N ILE A 300 14.53 9.22 -9.92
CA ILE A 300 14.88 7.85 -9.53
C ILE A 300 14.14 6.83 -10.41
N ARG A 301 12.81 6.97 -10.56
CA ARG A 301 11.98 6.09 -11.40
C ARG A 301 12.41 6.11 -12.86
N ALA A 302 12.72 7.30 -13.39
CA ALA A 302 13.17 7.48 -14.76
C ALA A 302 14.44 6.69 -15.05
N LEU A 303 15.41 6.72 -14.14
CA LEU A 303 16.68 6.00 -14.29
C LEU A 303 16.50 4.48 -14.38
N TRP A 304 15.51 3.91 -13.67
CA TRP A 304 15.24 2.47 -13.72
C TRP A 304 14.78 2.03 -15.11
N ILE A 305 13.94 2.83 -15.73
CA ILE A 305 13.45 2.57 -17.09
C ILE A 305 14.33 3.21 -18.19
N GLY A 306 15.53 3.69 -17.85
CA GLY A 306 16.49 4.21 -18.84
C GLY A 306 16.14 5.59 -19.42
N LEU A 307 15.31 6.37 -18.73
CA LEU A 307 14.97 7.76 -19.05
C LEU A 307 15.74 8.74 -18.14
N LYS A 308 15.60 10.05 -18.42
CA LYS A 308 16.21 11.12 -17.61
C LYS A 308 15.21 12.09 -16.99
N ALA A 309 13.92 11.99 -17.33
CA ALA A 309 12.84 12.87 -16.87
C ALA A 309 13.11 14.38 -17.05
N LYS A 310 13.92 14.76 -18.04
CA LYS A 310 14.30 16.17 -18.27
C LYS A 310 13.27 16.96 -19.08
N THR A 311 12.43 16.25 -19.82
CA THR A 311 11.35 16.85 -20.61
C THR A 311 10.00 16.41 -20.04
N PRO A 312 8.93 17.20 -20.23
CA PRO A 312 7.57 16.79 -19.85
C PRO A 312 7.19 15.42 -20.41
N GLU A 313 7.55 15.13 -21.66
CA GLU A 313 7.33 13.82 -22.29
C GLU A 313 8.01 12.68 -21.52
N GLU A 314 9.27 12.84 -21.11
CA GLU A 314 9.96 11.81 -20.34
C GLU A 314 9.36 11.64 -18.94
N ARG A 315 8.79 12.71 -18.36
CA ARG A 315 8.07 12.62 -17.08
C ARG A 315 6.74 11.88 -17.22
N VAL A 316 5.96 12.15 -18.28
CA VAL A 316 4.75 11.39 -18.63
C VAL A 316 5.06 9.89 -18.74
N LEU A 317 6.11 9.54 -19.49
CA LEU A 317 6.51 8.13 -19.65
C LEU A 317 7.04 7.52 -18.35
N THR A 318 7.70 8.31 -17.51
CA THR A 318 8.15 7.88 -16.18
C THR A 318 6.96 7.61 -15.25
N ARG A 319 5.96 8.51 -15.23
CA ARG A 319 4.71 8.32 -14.49
C ARG A 319 3.99 7.06 -14.93
N LEU A 320 3.83 6.88 -16.24
CA LEU A 320 3.23 5.67 -16.81
C LEU A 320 4.01 4.43 -16.36
N GLY A 321 5.34 4.42 -16.52
CA GLY A 321 6.21 3.33 -16.09
C GLY A 321 6.10 3.01 -14.59
N ALA A 322 5.90 4.01 -13.72
CA ALA A 322 5.67 3.79 -12.30
C ALA A 322 4.31 3.12 -12.03
N MET A 323 3.24 3.62 -12.66
CA MET A 323 1.88 3.08 -12.52
C MET A 323 1.77 1.62 -12.97
N ILE A 324 2.48 1.22 -14.02
CA ILE A 324 2.55 -0.19 -14.48
C ILE A 324 3.74 -0.97 -13.95
N ARG A 325 4.45 -0.42 -12.95
CA ARG A 325 5.48 -1.12 -12.18
C ARG A 325 6.64 -1.64 -13.05
N LEU A 326 7.16 -0.79 -13.93
CA LEU A 326 8.33 -1.10 -14.76
C LEU A 326 9.65 -0.72 -14.08
N TYR A 327 10.68 -1.54 -14.28
CA TYR A 327 11.99 -1.41 -13.62
C TYR A 327 13.18 -1.65 -14.56
N GLU A 328 12.95 -1.94 -15.84
CA GLU A 328 13.98 -2.32 -16.80
C GLU A 328 14.24 -1.21 -17.83
N LYS A 329 15.49 -1.01 -18.24
CA LYS A 329 15.87 0.10 -19.13
C LYS A 329 15.26 -0.01 -20.52
N GLU A 330 15.04 -1.25 -20.95
CA GLU A 330 14.43 -1.61 -22.23
C GLU A 330 13.00 -1.07 -22.30
N ASP A 331 12.29 -0.99 -21.17
CA ASP A 331 10.92 -0.51 -21.09
C ASP A 331 10.77 0.94 -21.50
N GLY A 332 11.68 1.81 -21.03
CA GLY A 332 11.62 3.21 -21.43
C GLY A 332 11.93 3.41 -22.90
N GLN A 333 12.73 2.54 -23.53
CA GLN A 333 12.96 2.60 -24.98
C GLN A 333 11.71 2.22 -25.77
N ILE A 334 11.01 1.17 -25.33
CA ILE A 334 9.73 0.76 -25.93
C ILE A 334 8.71 1.90 -25.80
N LEU A 335 8.51 2.41 -24.58
CA LEU A 335 7.59 3.51 -24.31
C LEU A 335 7.92 4.76 -25.14
N LYS A 336 9.19 5.15 -25.21
CA LYS A 336 9.63 6.31 -25.99
C LYS A 336 9.44 6.12 -27.49
N SER A 337 9.63 4.90 -27.99
CA SER A 337 9.45 4.58 -29.41
C SER A 337 7.98 4.55 -29.80
N ALA A 338 7.12 4.03 -28.94
CA ALA A 338 5.68 4.05 -29.12
C ALA A 338 5.10 5.47 -29.02
N PHE A 339 5.53 6.27 -28.04
CA PHE A 339 5.08 7.66 -27.87
C PHE A 339 5.37 8.54 -29.09
N LYS A 340 6.54 8.38 -29.72
CA LYS A 340 6.91 9.11 -30.95
C LYS A 340 6.00 8.84 -32.15
N LYS A 341 5.26 7.74 -32.16
CA LYS A 341 4.32 7.38 -33.24
C LYS A 341 2.95 8.02 -33.06
N ILE A 342 2.66 8.55 -31.87
CA ILE A 342 1.41 9.22 -31.53
C ILE A 342 1.36 10.57 -32.23
N ASP A 343 0.18 11.06 -32.62
CA ASP A 343 0.08 12.36 -33.26
C ASP A 343 0.50 13.51 -32.31
N PRO A 344 1.09 14.60 -32.83
CA PRO A 344 1.57 15.69 -31.98
C PRO A 344 0.50 16.34 -31.10
N THR A 345 -0.75 16.40 -31.55
CA THR A 345 -1.86 17.00 -30.77
C THR A 345 -2.19 16.13 -29.56
N GLN A 346 -2.23 14.81 -29.72
CA GLN A 346 -2.37 13.88 -28.59
C GLN A 346 -1.16 13.91 -27.67
N GLN A 347 0.07 13.98 -28.20
CA GLN A 347 1.27 14.11 -27.36
C GLN A 347 1.19 15.36 -26.46
N THR A 348 0.75 16.50 -27.00
CA THR A 348 0.52 17.72 -26.21
C THR A 348 -0.52 17.51 -25.13
N LEU A 349 -1.65 16.85 -25.44
CA LEU A 349 -2.69 16.54 -24.45
C LEU A 349 -2.14 15.65 -23.31
N PHE A 350 -1.29 14.65 -23.63
CA PHE A 350 -0.71 13.77 -22.62
C PHE A 350 0.26 14.51 -21.72
N VAL A 351 1.08 15.39 -22.28
CA VAL A 351 1.94 16.27 -21.48
C VAL A 351 1.10 17.14 -20.55
N GLN A 352 0.06 17.78 -21.07
CA GLN A 352 -0.78 18.66 -20.27
C GLN A 352 -1.47 17.95 -19.10
N MET A 353 -2.07 16.79 -19.38
CA MET A 353 -2.94 16.09 -18.42
C MET A 353 -2.24 15.01 -17.60
N PHE A 354 -0.99 14.67 -17.91
CA PHE A 354 -0.32 13.51 -17.32
C PHE A 354 1.11 13.77 -16.84
N ASP A 355 1.72 14.91 -17.15
CA ASP A 355 2.98 15.30 -16.52
C ASP A 355 2.74 15.58 -15.02
N PRO A 356 3.34 14.82 -14.08
CA PRO A 356 3.14 14.98 -12.64
C PRO A 356 3.59 16.35 -12.08
N LEU A 357 4.33 17.14 -12.87
CA LEU A 357 4.74 18.50 -12.52
C LEU A 357 3.96 19.58 -13.28
N SER A 358 2.92 19.19 -14.02
CA SER A 358 2.09 20.15 -14.75
C SER A 358 1.28 21.00 -13.76
N PRO A 359 1.29 22.34 -13.87
CA PRO A 359 0.45 23.21 -13.06
C PRO A 359 -1.04 23.09 -13.42
N ASP A 360 -1.35 22.45 -14.56
CA ASP A 360 -2.73 22.25 -15.03
C ASP A 360 -3.38 21.00 -14.39
N LEU A 361 -2.63 20.19 -13.64
CA LEU A 361 -3.21 19.04 -12.94
C LEU A 361 -4.22 19.51 -11.88
N PRO A 362 -5.36 18.80 -11.72
CA PRO A 362 -6.25 19.03 -10.60
C PRO A 362 -5.50 18.92 -9.27
N ASN A 363 -5.84 19.77 -8.30
CA ASN A 363 -5.27 19.73 -6.94
C ASN A 363 -5.77 18.53 -6.11
N ILE A 364 -6.36 17.52 -6.74
CA ILE A 364 -6.76 16.27 -6.12
C ILE A 364 -6.22 15.13 -6.96
N THR A 365 -5.55 14.19 -6.31
CA THR A 365 -5.07 12.98 -6.93
C THR A 365 -6.24 12.05 -7.31
N PRO A 366 -6.42 11.69 -8.59
CA PRO A 366 -7.37 10.66 -8.98
C PRO A 366 -7.02 9.30 -8.35
N THR A 367 -7.98 8.39 -8.31
CA THR A 367 -7.80 7.03 -7.79
C THR A 367 -8.02 5.97 -8.87
N TYR A 368 -7.33 4.84 -8.73
CA TYR A 368 -7.42 3.66 -9.61
C TYR A 368 -6.88 3.82 -11.03
N ILE A 369 -6.19 4.92 -11.37
CA ILE A 369 -5.53 5.04 -12.67
C ILE A 369 -4.45 3.94 -12.87
N PRO A 370 -3.59 3.62 -11.89
CA PRO A 370 -2.66 2.51 -12.01
C PRO A 370 -3.34 1.19 -12.32
N ALA A 371 -4.53 0.93 -11.75
CA ALA A 371 -5.28 -0.30 -11.99
C ALA A 371 -5.74 -0.42 -13.45
N VAL A 372 -6.16 0.68 -14.08
CA VAL A 372 -6.47 0.72 -15.52
C VAL A 372 -5.25 0.25 -16.33
N PHE A 373 -4.08 0.86 -16.10
CA PHE A 373 -2.90 0.55 -16.89
C PHE A 373 -2.32 -0.83 -16.60
N VAL A 374 -2.31 -1.28 -15.34
CA VAL A 374 -1.86 -2.63 -14.96
C VAL A 374 -2.75 -3.69 -15.59
N ASN A 375 -4.07 -3.47 -15.64
CA ASN A 375 -4.99 -4.39 -16.27
C ASN A 375 -4.77 -4.46 -17.79
N LEU A 376 -4.51 -3.33 -18.47
CA LEU A 376 -4.10 -3.34 -19.88
C LEU A 376 -2.78 -4.10 -20.08
N TYR A 377 -1.75 -3.78 -19.29
CA TYR A 377 -0.44 -4.41 -19.41
C TYR A 377 -0.47 -5.93 -19.22
N ASN A 378 -1.31 -6.40 -18.30
CA ASN A 378 -1.47 -7.83 -18.01
C ASN A 378 -2.45 -8.54 -18.95
N ASN A 379 -3.16 -7.81 -19.81
CA ASN A 379 -4.11 -8.40 -20.73
C ASN A 379 -3.40 -9.04 -21.92
N LYS A 380 -3.41 -10.38 -21.95
CA LYS A 380 -2.76 -11.17 -23.01
C LYS A 380 -3.41 -11.01 -24.38
N SER A 381 -4.67 -10.55 -24.46
CA SER A 381 -5.32 -10.30 -25.76
C SER A 381 -4.73 -9.10 -26.50
N LEU A 382 -4.00 -8.22 -25.80
CA LEU A 382 -3.41 -7.02 -26.38
C LEU A 382 -2.01 -7.25 -26.99
N GLY A 383 -1.45 -8.45 -26.84
CA GLY A 383 -0.16 -8.79 -27.42
C GLY A 383 0.52 -9.95 -26.70
N GLU A 384 1.26 -10.74 -27.45
CA GLU A 384 2.05 -11.86 -26.92
C GLU A 384 3.32 -11.35 -26.25
N THR A 385 3.91 -10.30 -26.80
CA THR A 385 5.15 -9.69 -26.32
C THR A 385 4.92 -8.53 -25.34
N LYS A 386 5.97 -8.24 -24.55
CA LYS A 386 5.99 -7.05 -23.67
C LYS A 386 5.85 -5.76 -24.48
N GLU A 387 6.53 -5.68 -25.62
CA GLU A 387 6.54 -4.50 -26.49
C GLU A 387 5.16 -4.18 -27.08
N GLU A 388 4.44 -5.19 -27.56
CA GLU A 388 3.07 -5.03 -28.08
C GLU A 388 2.13 -4.49 -27.00
N ARG A 389 2.16 -5.08 -25.79
CA ARG A 389 1.30 -4.64 -24.69
C ARG A 389 1.62 -3.24 -24.19
N LEU A 390 2.91 -2.88 -24.09
CA LEU A 390 3.32 -1.51 -23.76
C LEU A 390 2.88 -0.50 -24.83
N SER A 391 2.94 -0.87 -26.10
CA SER A 391 2.43 -0.04 -27.19
C SER A 391 0.92 0.15 -27.09
N LYS A 392 0.16 -0.91 -26.78
CA LYS A 392 -1.30 -0.83 -26.58
C LYS A 392 -1.73 0.05 -25.41
N ILE A 393 -0.92 0.15 -24.37
CA ILE A 393 -1.19 1.10 -23.28
C ILE A 393 -1.18 2.55 -23.77
N LEU A 394 -0.26 2.88 -24.68
CA LEU A 394 -0.17 4.21 -25.29
C LEU A 394 -1.22 4.44 -26.38
N GLU A 395 -1.74 3.40 -27.02
CA GLU A 395 -2.81 3.48 -28.03
C GLU A 395 -4.22 3.51 -27.42
N LEU A 396 -4.45 2.81 -26.31
CA LEU A 396 -5.78 2.62 -25.72
C LEU A 396 -5.92 3.37 -24.39
N GLY A 397 -4.97 3.15 -23.47
CA GLY A 397 -5.06 3.59 -22.08
C GLY A 397 -4.77 5.07 -21.89
N LEU A 398 -3.58 5.53 -22.31
CA LEU A 398 -3.16 6.92 -22.10
C LEU A 398 -4.10 7.94 -22.79
N PRO A 399 -4.55 7.70 -24.04
CA PRO A 399 -5.55 8.55 -24.67
C PRO A 399 -6.85 8.59 -23.89
N PHE A 400 -7.33 7.44 -23.40
CA PHE A 400 -8.55 7.38 -22.60
C PHE A 400 -8.41 8.19 -21.31
N VAL A 401 -7.39 7.91 -20.49
CA VAL A 401 -7.19 8.60 -19.20
C VAL A 401 -7.01 10.11 -19.40
N ALA A 402 -6.20 10.53 -20.38
CA ALA A 402 -5.99 11.95 -20.64
C ALA A 402 -7.28 12.67 -21.06
N ARG A 403 -8.15 12.04 -21.87
CA ARG A 403 -9.47 12.59 -22.21
C ARG A 403 -10.36 12.73 -20.98
N VAL A 404 -10.43 11.72 -20.12
CA VAL A 404 -11.27 11.78 -18.92
C VAL A 404 -10.79 12.86 -17.96
N LEU A 405 -9.48 12.96 -17.72
CA LEU A 405 -8.91 14.02 -16.90
C LEU A 405 -9.21 15.41 -17.49
N LYS A 406 -9.22 15.55 -18.82
CA LYS A 406 -9.57 16.82 -19.47
C LYS A 406 -11.05 17.18 -19.25
N ILE A 407 -11.96 16.22 -19.43
CA ILE A 407 -13.38 16.40 -19.13
C ILE A 407 -13.58 16.82 -17.67
N TYR A 408 -12.88 16.18 -16.74
CA TYR A 408 -12.93 16.52 -15.32
C TYR A 408 -12.45 17.95 -15.05
N GLN A 409 -11.31 18.34 -15.62
CA GLN A 409 -10.78 19.71 -15.52
C GLN A 409 -11.76 20.76 -16.06
N ASP A 410 -12.42 20.47 -17.19
CA ASP A 410 -13.42 21.36 -17.77
C ASP A 410 -14.66 21.47 -16.86
N HIS A 411 -15.12 20.36 -16.27
CA HIS A 411 -16.22 20.37 -15.30
C HIS A 411 -15.91 21.12 -14.00
N LEU A 412 -14.67 21.01 -13.49
CA LEU A 412 -14.20 21.80 -12.36
C LEU A 412 -14.20 23.30 -12.70
N SER A 413 -13.72 23.66 -13.88
CA SER A 413 -13.68 25.06 -14.35
C SER A 413 -15.09 25.65 -14.52
N ASP A 414 -16.06 24.82 -14.92
CA ASP A 414 -17.47 25.19 -15.06
C ASP A 414 -18.26 25.18 -13.73
N GLY A 415 -17.64 24.79 -12.61
CA GLY A 415 -18.32 24.65 -11.31
C GLY A 415 -19.37 23.54 -11.27
N LYS A 416 -19.26 22.55 -12.17
CA LYS A 416 -20.19 21.40 -12.29
C LYS A 416 -19.84 20.24 -11.35
N MET A 417 -18.68 20.28 -10.71
CA MET A 417 -18.20 19.23 -9.81
C MET A 417 -17.60 19.79 -8.53
N ASN A 418 -17.64 18.96 -7.50
CA ASN A 418 -17.00 19.23 -6.23
C ASN A 418 -15.49 19.03 -6.35
N ILE A 419 -14.73 20.04 -5.92
CA ILE A 419 -13.25 20.03 -5.89
C ILE A 419 -12.69 19.31 -4.65
N MET A 420 -13.50 18.56 -3.91
CA MET A 420 -13.05 17.85 -2.71
C MET A 420 -12.97 16.34 -2.89
N ASP A 421 -13.70 15.75 -3.84
CA ASP A 421 -13.75 14.31 -4.01
C ASP A 421 -12.84 13.85 -5.18
N PRO A 422 -11.98 12.84 -5.00
CA PRO A 422 -11.09 12.38 -6.06
C PRO A 422 -11.87 11.66 -7.18
N LEU A 423 -11.44 11.88 -8.42
CA LEU A 423 -11.95 11.13 -9.56
C LEU A 423 -11.62 9.64 -9.43
N ASN A 424 -12.60 8.75 -9.60
CA ASN A 424 -12.45 7.31 -9.37
C ASN A 424 -12.55 6.49 -10.67
N PHE A 425 -11.48 5.79 -11.03
CA PHE A 425 -11.39 4.94 -12.23
C PHE A 425 -11.69 3.45 -12.01
N ASN A 426 -12.20 3.04 -10.84
CA ASN A 426 -12.38 1.61 -10.51
C ASN A 426 -13.22 0.86 -11.57
N ASP A 427 -14.32 1.46 -12.02
CA ASP A 427 -15.17 0.89 -13.07
C ASP A 427 -14.43 0.77 -14.41
N MET A 428 -13.60 1.76 -14.75
CA MET A 428 -12.79 1.75 -15.95
C MET A 428 -11.62 0.77 -15.85
N ALA A 429 -11.09 0.50 -14.65
CA ALA A 429 -10.11 -0.55 -14.43
C ALA A 429 -10.71 -1.93 -14.72
N ARG A 430 -11.99 -2.16 -14.38
CA ARG A 430 -12.73 -3.36 -14.80
C ARG A 430 -12.87 -3.43 -16.31
N VAL A 431 -13.26 -2.34 -16.98
CA VAL A 431 -13.38 -2.30 -18.45
C VAL A 431 -12.04 -2.61 -19.12
N ALA A 432 -10.93 -2.02 -18.65
CA ALA A 432 -9.59 -2.31 -19.14
C ALA A 432 -9.18 -3.79 -19.04
N LYS A 433 -9.68 -4.48 -18.01
CA LYS A 433 -9.42 -5.90 -17.77
C LYS A 433 -10.26 -6.79 -18.68
N GLU A 434 -11.55 -6.50 -18.83
CA GLU A 434 -12.52 -7.37 -19.49
C GLU A 434 -12.62 -7.09 -21.01
N TYR A 435 -12.62 -5.81 -21.38
CA TYR A 435 -12.88 -5.32 -22.74
C TYR A 435 -11.96 -4.14 -23.10
N PRO A 436 -10.63 -4.33 -23.15
CA PRO A 436 -9.66 -3.24 -23.26
C PRO A 436 -9.85 -2.34 -24.49
N GLU A 437 -10.25 -2.92 -25.63
CA GLU A 437 -10.47 -2.17 -26.88
C GLU A 437 -11.64 -1.16 -26.78
N ALA A 438 -12.58 -1.38 -25.85
CA ALA A 438 -13.72 -0.49 -25.65
C ALA A 438 -13.29 0.92 -25.19
N LEU A 439 -12.12 1.07 -24.55
CA LEU A 439 -11.60 2.37 -24.08
C LEU A 439 -11.42 3.41 -25.21
N THR A 440 -11.34 2.97 -26.46
CA THR A 440 -11.21 3.87 -27.62
C THR A 440 -12.51 4.53 -28.03
N SER A 441 -13.65 3.86 -27.83
CA SER A 441 -14.96 4.29 -28.33
C SER A 441 -15.98 4.53 -27.22
N ILE A 442 -15.68 4.11 -25.99
CA ILE A 442 -16.59 4.26 -24.86
C ILE A 442 -16.88 5.73 -24.59
N SER A 443 -18.16 6.06 -24.56
CA SER A 443 -18.62 7.35 -24.04
C SER A 443 -18.63 7.25 -22.53
N VAL A 444 -17.94 8.17 -21.86
CA VAL A 444 -17.93 8.23 -20.39
C VAL A 444 -18.75 9.40 -19.88
N PHE A 445 -19.29 9.24 -18.69
CA PHE A 445 -19.72 10.36 -17.87
C PHE A 445 -19.10 10.20 -16.49
N ILE A 446 -18.96 11.30 -15.77
CA ILE A 446 -18.51 11.30 -14.39
C ILE A 446 -19.77 11.57 -13.55
N ASP A 447 -20.09 10.66 -12.65
CA ASP A 447 -21.29 10.78 -11.81
C ASP A 447 -21.09 11.80 -10.66
N PRO A 448 -22.13 12.12 -9.87
CA PRO A 448 -22.00 13.05 -8.76
C PRO A 448 -21.06 12.61 -7.63
N GLU A 449 -20.66 11.34 -7.59
CA GLU A 449 -19.70 10.78 -6.64
C GLU A 449 -18.29 10.72 -7.25
N ASN A 450 -18.07 11.40 -8.39
CA ASN A 450 -16.82 11.44 -9.14
C ASN A 450 -16.35 10.06 -9.66
N ASN A 451 -17.25 9.09 -9.82
CA ASN A 451 -16.92 7.83 -10.49
C ASN A 451 -16.95 8.01 -12.01
N VAL A 452 -15.93 7.48 -12.69
CA VAL A 452 -15.87 7.44 -14.16
C VAL A 452 -16.67 6.25 -14.65
N MET A 453 -17.83 6.51 -15.25
CA MET A 453 -18.81 5.50 -15.62
C MET A 453 -18.98 5.40 -17.14
N GLU A 454 -19.29 4.19 -17.61
CA GLU A 454 -19.76 3.99 -18.97
C GLU A 454 -21.12 4.67 -19.15
N LYS A 455 -21.22 5.57 -20.12
CA LYS A 455 -22.51 6.08 -20.58
C LYS A 455 -23.18 4.98 -21.40
N LYS A 456 -23.92 4.11 -20.71
CA LYS A 456 -24.87 3.22 -21.37
C LYS A 456 -25.83 4.12 -22.14
N GLU A 457 -26.03 3.85 -23.43
CA GLU A 457 -27.13 4.45 -24.16
C GLU A 457 -28.39 4.14 -23.35
N ALA A 458 -28.92 5.15 -22.65
CA ALA A 458 -30.20 5.03 -22.01
C ALA A 458 -31.20 4.71 -23.12
N GLU A 459 -31.99 3.66 -22.89
CA GLU A 459 -33.35 3.62 -23.40
C GLU A 459 -33.90 5.04 -23.30
N ILE A 460 -34.13 5.64 -24.47
CA ILE A 460 -34.83 6.91 -24.58
C ILE A 460 -36.20 6.64 -23.97
N SER A 461 -36.38 6.99 -22.69
CA SER A 461 -37.72 7.31 -22.21
C SER A 461 -38.06 8.65 -22.85
N PRO A 462 -39.04 8.71 -23.76
CA PRO A 462 -39.61 10.00 -24.09
C PRO A 462 -40.36 10.51 -22.85
N GLU A 463 -40.55 11.84 -22.79
CA GLU A 463 -41.23 12.60 -21.73
C GLU A 463 -40.28 13.01 -20.58
N MET A 464 -40.04 14.30 -20.31
CA MET A 464 -41.00 15.41 -20.33
C MET A 464 -40.37 16.72 -20.85
N ASP A 465 -41.02 17.29 -21.86
CA ASP A 465 -41.23 18.75 -21.93
C ASP A 465 -42.17 19.14 -20.79
N VAL A 466 -41.72 20.01 -19.88
CA VAL A 466 -42.50 21.13 -19.29
C VAL A 466 -41.54 22.24 -18.90
#